data_AF-A7T679-F1
#
_entry.id   AF-A7T679-F1
#
_cell.length_a   1.000
_cell.length_b   1.000
_cell.length_c   1.000
_cell.angle_alpha   90.00
_cell.angle_beta   90.00
_cell.angle_gamma   90.00
#
_symmetry.space_group_name_H-M   'P 1'
#
loop_
_entity.id
_entity.type
_entity.pdbx_description
1 polymer ?
#
loop_
_entity_poly.entity_id
_entity_poly.type
_entity_poly.pdbx_seq_one_letter_code
_entity_poly.pdbx_strand_id
1 'polypeptide(L)'
;GKLKTKRLQSMVNSLGEAELGPYSGGSYTSAAGKTVDLDYTTLDKLTPEINAGKVVVGRMVGSVQMDDPLPYTCAIVDKSDLCLPVTVYN
;
A
#
# COMPACT_ATOMS: atom_id res chain seq x y z
N GLY A 1 -4.15 6.52 12.46
CA GLY A 1 -4.91 7.60 13.10
C GLY A 1 -5.86 7.11 14.19
N LYS A 2 -5.33 6.79 15.38
CA LYS A 2 -6.10 6.53 16.63
C LYS A 2 -7.30 5.56 16.48
N LEU A 3 -7.17 4.53 15.63
CA LEU A 3 -8.23 3.54 15.44
C LEU A 3 -8.28 2.58 16.64
N LYS A 4 -9.49 2.15 17.02
CA LYS A 4 -9.66 1.08 18.01
C LYS A 4 -9.08 -0.23 17.46
N THR A 5 -8.42 -1.01 18.31
CA THR A 5 -7.76 -2.28 17.94
C THR A 5 -8.67 -3.22 17.14
N LYS A 6 -9.91 -3.43 17.59
CA LYS A 6 -10.88 -4.29 16.89
C LYS A 6 -11.19 -3.82 15.47
N ARG A 7 -11.27 -2.50 15.25
CA ARG A 7 -11.51 -1.92 13.92
C ARG A 7 -10.27 -2.09 13.04
N LEU A 8 -9.09 -1.84 13.59
CA LEU A 8 -7.81 -2.04 12.89
C LEU A 8 -7.65 -3.48 12.43
N GLN A 9 -7.85 -4.44 13.34
CA GLN A 9 -7.79 -5.87 13.02
C GLN A 9 -8.81 -6.26 11.95
N SER A 10 -10.06 -5.77 12.04
CA SER A 10 -11.06 -6.03 11.01
C SER A 10 -10.66 -5.47 9.64
N MET A 11 -9.98 -4.32 9.60
CA MET A 11 -9.48 -3.72 8.36
C MET A 11 -8.32 -4.53 7.78
N VAL A 12 -7.36 -4.94 8.61
CA VAL A 12 -6.19 -5.73 8.17
C VAL A 12 -6.60 -7.13 7.73
N ASN A 13 -7.48 -7.80 8.49
CA ASN A 13 -7.94 -9.15 8.18
C ASN A 13 -8.77 -9.24 6.89
N SER A 14 -9.34 -8.12 6.42
CA SER A 14 -10.03 -8.10 5.13
C SER A 14 -9.10 -7.91 3.93
N LEU A 15 -7.79 -7.69 4.16
CA LEU A 15 -6.81 -7.63 3.07
C LEU A 15 -6.70 -9.01 2.40
N GLY A 16 -6.88 -9.07 1.10
CA GLY A 16 -6.81 -10.29 0.30
C GLY A 16 -6.36 -10.02 -1.13
N GLU A 17 -6.17 -11.08 -1.91
CA GLU A 17 -5.68 -10.97 -3.30
C GLU A 17 -6.59 -10.11 -4.19
N ALA A 18 -7.90 -10.11 -3.93
CA ALA A 18 -8.86 -9.30 -4.68
C ALA A 18 -8.53 -7.80 -4.67
N GLU A 19 -7.83 -7.30 -3.64
CA GLU A 19 -7.50 -5.89 -3.51
C GLU A 19 -6.21 -5.48 -4.23
N LEU A 20 -5.45 -6.45 -4.73
CA LEU A 20 -4.38 -6.17 -5.69
C LEU A 20 -4.94 -5.72 -7.05
N GLY A 21 -6.22 -6.02 -7.33
CA GLY A 21 -6.90 -5.57 -8.54
C GLY A 21 -6.11 -5.93 -9.82
N PRO A 22 -5.76 -4.97 -10.69
CA PRO A 22 -5.02 -5.22 -11.92
C PRO A 22 -3.56 -5.65 -11.71
N TYR A 23 -3.05 -5.56 -10.47
CA TYR A 23 -1.71 -6.03 -10.09
C TYR A 23 -1.74 -7.46 -9.54
N SER A 24 -2.92 -8.08 -9.46
CA SER A 24 -3.08 -9.49 -9.12
C SER A 24 -2.60 -10.41 -10.26
N GLY A 25 -2.28 -11.67 -9.95
CA GLY A 25 -1.90 -12.66 -10.98
C GLY A 25 -0.43 -12.60 -11.42
N GLY A 26 0.40 -11.76 -10.80
CA GLY A 26 1.85 -11.78 -10.99
C GLY A 26 2.35 -11.02 -12.21
N SER A 27 1.48 -10.42 -13.02
CA SER A 27 1.89 -9.68 -14.21
C SER A 27 0.99 -8.47 -14.45
N TYR A 28 1.59 -7.29 -14.55
CA TYR A 28 0.90 -6.03 -14.85
C TYR A 28 1.39 -5.47 -16.19
N THR A 29 0.46 -5.23 -17.11
CA THR A 29 0.74 -4.55 -18.37
C THR A 29 0.32 -3.10 -18.28
N SER A 30 1.32 -2.20 -18.34
CA SER A 30 1.09 -0.75 -18.38
C SER A 30 0.34 -0.32 -19.65
N ALA A 31 -0.27 0.86 -19.64
CA ALA A 31 -0.94 1.43 -20.81
C ALA A 31 -0.01 1.61 -22.03
N ALA A 32 1.30 1.67 -21.80
CA ALA A 32 2.33 1.71 -22.83
C ALA A 32 2.70 0.32 -23.40
N GLY A 33 2.00 -0.75 -23.00
CA GLY A 33 2.19 -2.12 -23.49
C GLY A 33 3.36 -2.87 -22.84
N LYS A 34 4.08 -2.26 -21.89
CA LYS A 34 5.14 -2.95 -21.14
C LYS A 34 4.54 -3.79 -20.02
N THR A 35 4.82 -5.08 -20.05
CA THR A 35 4.48 -6.04 -19.00
C THR A 35 5.61 -6.13 -17.97
N VAL A 36 5.25 -6.14 -16.69
CA VAL A 36 6.16 -6.28 -15.55
C VAL A 36 5.60 -7.32 -14.60
N ASP A 37 6.44 -8.24 -14.17
CA ASP A 37 6.05 -9.21 -13.16
C ASP A 37 6.08 -8.57 -11.76
N LEU A 38 5.01 -8.80 -10.99
CA LEU A 38 4.81 -8.20 -9.68
C LEU A 38 4.57 -9.28 -8.63
N ASP A 39 5.47 -9.36 -7.66
CA ASP A 39 5.29 -10.21 -6.50
C ASP A 39 4.69 -9.42 -5.34
N TYR A 40 3.62 -9.97 -4.77
CA TYR A 40 3.10 -9.44 -3.52
C TYR A 40 4.12 -9.56 -2.39
N THR A 41 4.33 -8.47 -1.66
CA THR A 41 5.14 -8.44 -0.44
C THR A 41 4.47 -7.61 0.66
N THR A 42 4.88 -7.85 1.90
CA THR A 42 4.48 -7.07 3.07
C THR A 42 5.41 -5.87 3.27
N LEU A 43 4.94 -4.86 4.01
CA LEU A 43 5.64 -3.60 4.24
C LEU A 43 6.96 -3.78 5.01
N ASP A 44 7.00 -4.74 5.94
CA ASP A 44 8.19 -5.09 6.72
C ASP A 44 9.35 -5.68 5.89
N LYS A 45 9.06 -6.13 4.66
CA LYS A 45 10.05 -6.66 3.72
C LYS A 45 10.55 -5.64 2.71
N LEU A 46 10.04 -4.41 2.74
CA LEU A 46 10.53 -3.35 1.87
C LEU A 46 11.95 -2.97 2.27
N THR A 47 12.75 -2.67 1.26
CA THR A 47 14.10 -2.12 1.42
C THR A 47 14.09 -0.62 1.12
N PRO A 48 15.07 0.15 1.62
CA PRO A 48 15.27 1.52 1.16
C PRO A 48 15.39 1.59 -0.36
N GLU A 49 15.01 2.72 -0.96
CA GLU A 49 14.98 2.96 -2.41
C GLU A 49 13.85 2.19 -3.16
N ILE A 50 14.06 1.92 -4.44
CA ILE A 50 13.06 1.34 -5.35
C ILE A 50 12.98 -0.17 -5.17
N ASN A 51 11.80 -0.66 -4.78
CA ASN A 51 11.50 -2.09 -4.67
C ASN A 51 10.92 -2.60 -6.00
N ALA A 52 11.78 -2.81 -7.01
CA ALA A 52 11.37 -3.22 -8.35
C ALA A 52 10.67 -4.58 -8.37
N GLY A 53 9.60 -4.71 -9.15
CA GLY A 53 8.85 -5.96 -9.29
C GLY A 53 8.06 -6.37 -8.03
N LYS A 54 7.86 -5.45 -7.08
CA LYS A 54 7.10 -5.70 -5.86
C LYS A 54 5.83 -4.89 -5.83
N VAL A 55 4.78 -5.49 -5.31
CA VAL A 55 3.50 -4.83 -5.02
C VAL A 55 3.13 -5.02 -3.56
N VAL A 56 2.64 -3.96 -2.94
CA VAL A 56 2.15 -3.96 -1.56
C VAL A 56 0.67 -3.57 -1.56
N VAL A 57 -0.08 -4.09 -0.60
CA VAL A 57 -1.47 -3.66 -0.36
C VAL A 57 -1.65 -3.40 1.13
N GLY A 58 -2.30 -2.29 1.45
CA GLY A 58 -2.51 -1.85 2.81
C GLY A 58 -3.81 -1.08 2.97
N ARG A 59 -4.22 -0.91 4.21
CA ARG A 59 -5.37 -0.11 4.61
C ARG A 59 -4.91 1.28 5.00
N MET A 60 -5.52 2.30 4.43
CA MET A 60 -5.34 3.66 4.91
C MET A 60 -6.00 3.82 6.28
N VAL A 61 -5.22 4.21 7.29
CA VAL A 61 -5.64 4.37 8.70
C VAL A 61 -5.66 5.83 9.16
N GLY A 62 -5.32 6.76 8.28
CA GLY A 62 -5.41 8.20 8.51
C GLY A 62 -4.67 9.00 7.45
N SER A 63 -4.96 10.28 7.36
CA SER A 63 -4.18 11.27 6.60
C SER A 63 -3.45 12.21 7.56
N VAL A 64 -2.36 12.79 7.08
CA VAL A 64 -1.69 13.92 7.72
C VAL A 64 -2.23 15.17 7.04
N GLN A 65 -2.84 16.07 7.83
CA GLN A 65 -3.27 17.36 7.33
C GLN A 65 -2.04 18.28 7.23
N MET A 66 -1.88 18.91 6.08
CA MET A 66 -0.85 19.89 5.79
C MET A 66 -1.56 21.15 5.28
N ASP A 67 -0.99 22.33 5.56
CA ASP A 67 -1.55 23.60 5.07
C ASP A 67 -1.48 23.65 3.53
N ASP A 68 -0.40 23.13 2.96
CA ASP A 68 -0.27 22.93 1.52
C ASP A 68 -0.93 21.61 1.09
N PRO A 69 -1.64 21.60 -0.05
CA PRO A 69 -2.36 20.42 -0.54
C PRO A 69 -1.42 19.30 -1.04
N LEU A 70 -0.14 19.59 -1.24
CA LEU A 70 0.85 18.63 -1.72
C LEU A 70 2.12 18.62 -0.85
N PRO A 71 2.68 17.43 -0.60
CA PRO A 71 2.16 16.12 -1.00
C PRO A 71 0.96 15.67 -0.16
N TYR A 72 0.09 14.85 -0.75
CA TYR A 72 -0.91 14.14 0.04
C TYR A 72 -0.21 13.05 0.85
N THR A 73 -0.26 13.15 2.17
CA THR A 73 0.38 12.18 3.06
C THR A 73 -0.67 11.38 3.83
N CYS A 74 -0.60 10.05 3.74
CA CYS A 74 -1.45 9.15 4.51
C CYS A 74 -0.65 8.06 5.21
N ALA A 75 -1.24 7.39 6.18
CA ALA A 75 -0.66 6.24 6.85
C ALA A 75 -1.37 4.97 6.39
N ILE A 76 -0.59 3.97 5.96
CA ILE A 76 -1.10 2.65 5.59
C ILE A 76 -0.61 1.58 6.59
N VAL A 77 -1.42 0.55 6.78
CA VAL A 77 -1.07 -0.66 7.53
C VAL A 77 -1.36 -1.90 6.68
N ASP A 78 -0.52 -2.92 6.76
CA ASP A 78 -0.73 -4.18 6.05
C ASP A 78 -0.83 -5.37 7.02
N LYS A 79 -0.71 -6.60 6.49
CA LYS A 79 -0.77 -7.85 7.27
C LYS A 79 0.42 -8.06 8.20
N SER A 80 1.50 -7.29 8.07
CA SER A 80 2.64 -7.33 9.00
C SER A 80 2.43 -6.46 10.24
N ASP A 81 1.25 -5.82 10.36
CA ASP A 81 0.93 -4.82 11.38
C ASP A 81 1.86 -3.58 11.38
N LEU A 82 2.74 -3.46 10.36
CA LEU A 82 3.60 -2.31 10.19
C LEU A 82 2.79 -1.13 9.63
N CYS A 83 2.92 0.03 10.27
CA CYS A 83 2.28 1.26 9.84
C CYS A 83 3.31 2.20 9.22
N LEU A 84 3.20 2.47 7.92
CA LEU A 84 4.11 3.36 7.18
C LEU A 84 3.40 4.60 6.63
N PRO A 85 4.05 5.77 6.61
CA PRO A 85 3.57 6.91 5.85
C PRO A 85 3.77 6.68 4.35
N VAL A 86 2.81 7.12 3.55
CA VAL A 86 2.86 7.17 2.09
C VAL A 86 2.62 8.61 1.67
N THR A 87 3.54 9.10 0.86
CA THR A 87 3.56 10.48 0.38
C THR A 87 3.32 10.46 -1.13
N VAL A 88 2.22 11.03 -1.58
CA VAL A 88 1.80 11.02 -2.99
C VAL A 88 2.02 12.39 -3.60
N TYR A 89 2.79 12.42 -4.68
CA TYR A 89 3.03 13.57 -5.56
C TYR A 89 2.32 13.34 -6.92
N ASN A 90 2.37 14.35 -7.80
CA ASN A 90 1.84 14.27 -9.17
C ASN A 90 2.73 13.44 -10.09
#